data_AF-A0A813LH24-F1
#
_entry.id   AF-A0A813LH24-F1
#
_cell.length_a   1.000
_cell.length_b   1.000
_cell.length_c   1.000
_cell.angle_alpha   90.00
_cell.angle_beta   90.00
_cell.angle_gamma   90.00
#
_symmetry.space_group_name_H-M   'P 1'
#
loop_
_entity.id
_entity.type
_entity.pdbx_description
1 polymer ?
#
loop_
_entity_poly.entity_id
_entity_poly.type
_entity_poly.pdbx_seq_one_letter_code
_entity_poly.pdbx_strand_id
1 'polypeptide(L)'
;MNLALAKGACAERTRKKELDRHRNAIRSMKPQIDTRQPETMHLDHLRTNLKREQMLEERYHAIDRDNRLLLQKMSDIMKTQSFVPRGEVHGPTSMTRDSRKKELTKISQENGSILRRIQQVQPVYNRVDWENDYAKSYENFKNCCEYPPVLARPKKGPQR
;
A
#
# COMPACT_ATOMS: atom_id res chain seq x y z
N MET A 1 8.65 -24.94 61.16
CA MET A 1 8.79 -24.44 59.78
C MET A 1 7.44 -23.99 59.21
N ASN A 2 6.89 -22.80 59.56
CA ASN A 2 5.67 -22.30 58.89
C ASN A 2 5.34 -20.79 59.12
N LEU A 3 6.29 -19.96 59.54
CA LEU A 3 6.05 -18.52 59.74
C LEU A 3 6.35 -17.66 58.49
N ALA A 4 7.15 -18.15 57.55
CA ALA A 4 7.50 -17.44 56.32
C ALA A 4 6.39 -17.48 55.26
N LEU A 5 5.66 -18.61 55.15
CA LEU A 5 4.54 -18.80 54.21
C LEU A 5 3.36 -17.87 54.53
N ALA A 6 3.09 -17.64 55.82
CA ALA A 6 2.02 -16.75 56.27
C ALA A 6 2.27 -15.28 55.87
N LYS A 7 3.53 -14.83 55.86
CA LYS A 7 3.90 -13.45 55.46
C LYS A 7 3.71 -13.22 53.96
N GLY A 8 4.06 -14.21 53.12
CA GLY A 8 3.88 -14.15 51.66
C GLY A 8 2.40 -14.17 51.24
N ALA A 9 1.59 -15.04 51.84
CA ALA A 9 0.15 -15.12 51.57
C ALA A 9 -0.61 -13.85 51.98
N CYS A 10 -0.21 -13.19 53.07
CA CYS A 10 -0.74 -11.89 53.48
C CYS A 10 -0.39 -10.78 52.47
N ALA A 11 0.86 -10.77 51.96
CA ALA A 11 1.31 -9.79 50.96
C ALA A 11 0.61 -9.95 49.60
N GLU A 12 0.33 -11.18 49.18
CA GLU A 12 -0.41 -11.44 47.94
C GLU A 12 -1.87 -10.98 48.06
N ARG A 13 -2.50 -11.23 49.23
CA ARG A 13 -3.86 -10.80 49.52
C ARG A 13 -4.00 -9.27 49.55
N THR A 14 -3.03 -8.54 50.09
CA THR A 14 -3.05 -7.07 50.08
C THR A 14 -2.88 -6.52 48.67
N ARG A 15 -1.95 -7.07 47.89
CA ARG A 15 -1.75 -6.71 46.47
C ARG A 15 -3.00 -6.94 45.63
N LYS A 16 -3.69 -8.07 45.83
CA LYS A 16 -4.96 -8.35 45.16
C LYS A 16 -6.04 -7.32 45.51
N LYS A 17 -6.19 -7.00 46.80
CA LYS A 17 -7.13 -5.96 47.25
C LYS A 17 -6.83 -4.58 46.67
N GLU A 18 -5.56 -4.24 46.52
CA GLU A 18 -5.14 -2.97 45.93
C GLU A 18 -5.38 -2.91 44.42
N LEU A 19 -5.12 -4.01 43.70
CA LEU A 19 -5.46 -4.16 42.29
C LEU A 19 -6.98 -4.07 42.06
N ASP A 20 -7.78 -4.70 42.93
CA ASP A 20 -9.23 -4.64 42.84
C ASP A 20 -9.75 -3.22 43.15
N ARG A 21 -9.16 -2.52 44.14
CA ARG A 21 -9.44 -1.10 44.40
C ARG A 21 -9.12 -0.22 43.19
N HIS A 22 -7.96 -0.41 42.58
CA HIS A 22 -7.55 0.33 41.39
C HIS A 22 -8.48 0.07 40.19
N ARG A 23 -8.83 -1.19 39.94
CA ARG A 23 -9.78 -1.56 38.87
C ARG A 23 -11.16 -0.95 39.10
N ASN A 24 -11.63 -0.94 40.34
CA ASN A 24 -12.90 -0.31 40.69
C ASN A 24 -12.83 1.20 40.47
N ALA A 25 -11.74 1.85 40.88
CA ALA A 25 -11.53 3.28 40.65
C ALA A 25 -11.55 3.64 39.16
N ILE A 26 -10.88 2.86 38.31
CA ILE A 26 -10.91 3.04 36.85
C ILE A 26 -12.33 2.85 36.30
N ARG A 27 -13.05 1.80 36.74
CA ARG A 27 -14.43 1.53 36.27
C ARG A 27 -15.42 2.62 36.66
N SER A 28 -15.26 3.20 37.85
CA SER A 28 -16.14 4.28 38.34
C SER A 28 -15.70 5.67 37.89
N MET A 29 -14.56 5.80 37.22
CA MET A 29 -14.04 7.09 36.77
C MET A 29 -14.97 7.67 35.71
N LYS A 30 -15.42 8.90 35.92
CA LYS A 30 -16.23 9.62 34.94
C LYS A 30 -15.35 10.08 33.77
N PRO A 31 -15.82 9.99 32.52
CA PRO A 31 -15.08 10.52 31.38
C PRO A 31 -14.92 12.04 31.54
N GLN A 32 -13.71 12.55 31.29
CA GLN A 32 -13.39 13.98 31.38
C GLN A 32 -13.90 14.77 30.17
N ILE A 33 -14.13 14.09 29.05
CA ILE A 33 -14.64 14.66 27.80
C ILE A 33 -16.00 14.04 27.47
N ASP A 34 -16.81 14.77 26.71
CA ASP A 34 -18.04 14.21 26.17
C ASP A 34 -17.69 13.08 25.18
N THR A 35 -18.31 11.93 25.40
CA THR A 35 -18.16 10.72 24.57
C THR A 35 -19.46 10.36 23.87
N ARG A 36 -20.48 11.21 23.96
CA ARG A 36 -21.76 11.03 23.26
C ARG A 36 -21.55 11.16 21.75
N GLN A 37 -22.43 10.50 21.00
CA GLN A 37 -22.47 10.66 19.55
C GLN A 37 -22.71 12.13 19.21
N PRO A 38 -21.94 12.72 18.29
CA PRO A 38 -22.17 14.10 17.90
C PRO A 38 -23.53 14.22 17.23
N GLU A 39 -24.25 15.30 17.54
CA GLU A 39 -25.61 15.51 17.01
C GLU A 39 -25.63 15.47 15.49
N THR A 40 -24.58 15.93 14.81
CA THR A 40 -24.47 15.98 13.35
C THR A 40 -24.60 14.63 12.62
N MET A 41 -24.54 13.50 13.33
CA MET A 41 -24.67 12.15 12.73
C MET A 41 -26.03 11.87 12.07
N HIS A 42 -27.10 12.59 12.42
CA HIS A 42 -28.43 12.47 11.78
C HIS A 42 -28.55 13.20 10.43
N LEU A 43 -27.56 14.03 10.07
CA LEU A 43 -27.62 14.84 8.86
C LEU A 43 -27.18 13.99 7.66
N ASP A 44 -28.14 13.59 6.83
CA ASP A 44 -27.86 12.73 5.67
C ASP A 44 -26.87 13.35 4.66
N HIS A 45 -26.87 14.69 4.52
CA HIS A 45 -25.92 15.40 3.65
C HIS A 45 -24.45 15.31 4.12
N LEU A 46 -24.19 14.94 5.39
CA LEU A 46 -22.84 14.62 5.89
C LEU A 46 -22.49 13.14 5.68
N ARG A 47 -23.48 12.28 5.53
CA ARG A 47 -23.31 10.83 5.32
C ARG A 47 -23.09 10.50 3.85
N THR A 48 -23.79 11.20 2.96
CA THR A 48 -23.76 10.96 1.52
C THR A 48 -23.36 12.23 0.76
N ASN A 49 -22.35 12.11 -0.10
CA ASN A 49 -21.93 13.21 -0.97
C ASN A 49 -22.68 13.12 -2.31
N LEU A 50 -23.90 13.67 -2.35
CA LEU A 50 -24.78 13.64 -3.53
C LEU A 50 -24.10 14.19 -4.80
N LYS A 51 -23.27 15.24 -4.67
CA LYS A 51 -22.51 15.79 -5.81
C LYS A 51 -21.51 14.80 -6.36
N ARG A 52 -20.86 14.02 -5.49
CA ARG A 52 -19.95 12.95 -5.91
C ARG A 52 -20.69 11.85 -6.67
N GLU A 53 -21.86 11.44 -6.19
CA GLU A 53 -22.69 10.43 -6.86
C GLU A 53 -23.16 10.92 -8.24
N GLN A 54 -23.65 12.15 -8.32
CA GLN A 54 -24.04 12.77 -9.59
C GLN A 54 -22.88 12.81 -10.60
N MET A 55 -21.68 13.25 -10.19
CA MET A 55 -20.51 13.28 -11.08
C MET A 55 -20.10 11.87 -11.56
N LEU A 56 -20.30 10.85 -10.71
CA LEU A 56 -20.06 9.45 -11.08
C LEU A 56 -21.06 8.99 -12.14
N GLU A 57 -22.34 9.27 -11.95
CA GLU A 57 -23.41 8.96 -12.90
C GLU A 57 -23.19 9.64 -14.25
N GLU A 58 -22.88 10.95 -14.26
CA GLU A 58 -22.53 11.70 -15.47
C GLU A 58 -21.33 11.08 -16.21
N ARG A 59 -20.31 10.64 -15.47
CA ARG A 59 -19.14 9.95 -16.04
C ARG A 59 -19.52 8.60 -16.65
N TYR A 60 -20.35 7.80 -15.98
CA TYR A 60 -20.83 6.53 -16.53
C TYR A 60 -21.65 6.74 -17.81
N HIS A 61 -22.52 7.75 -17.84
CA HIS A 61 -23.28 8.11 -19.04
C HIS A 61 -22.38 8.57 -20.20
N ALA A 62 -21.29 9.28 -19.93
CA ALA A 62 -20.32 9.64 -20.96
C ALA A 62 -19.65 8.39 -21.55
N ILE A 63 -19.17 7.49 -20.68
CA ILE A 63 -18.53 6.23 -21.08
C ILE A 63 -19.49 5.38 -21.93
N ASP A 64 -20.74 5.25 -21.52
CA ASP A 64 -21.73 4.46 -22.26
C ASP A 64 -22.06 5.04 -23.63
N ARG A 65 -22.12 6.38 -23.77
CA ARG A 65 -22.28 7.02 -25.07
C ARG A 65 -21.08 6.75 -25.98
N ASP A 66 -19.87 6.87 -25.46
CA ASP A 66 -18.64 6.62 -26.22
C ASP A 66 -18.53 5.15 -26.65
N ASN A 67 -18.90 4.22 -25.76
CA ASN A 67 -18.96 2.79 -26.07
C ASN A 67 -19.98 2.49 -27.17
N ARG A 68 -21.18 3.09 -27.12
CA ARG A 68 -22.19 2.96 -28.18
C ARG A 68 -21.67 3.48 -29.52
N LEU A 69 -21.02 4.65 -29.52
CA LEU A 69 -20.45 5.24 -30.73
C LEU A 69 -19.32 4.36 -31.31
N LEU A 70 -18.45 3.82 -30.44
CA LEU A 70 -17.38 2.92 -30.85
C LEU A 70 -17.93 1.65 -31.49
N LEU A 71 -18.91 1.02 -30.85
CA LEU A 71 -19.56 -0.19 -31.37
C LEU A 71 -20.26 0.06 -32.71
N GLN A 72 -20.94 1.21 -32.85
CA GLN A 72 -21.54 1.61 -34.11
C GLN A 72 -20.48 1.75 -35.21
N LYS A 73 -19.38 2.47 -34.94
CA LYS A 73 -18.26 2.62 -35.90
C LYS A 73 -17.64 1.28 -36.27
N MET A 74 -17.45 0.38 -35.30
CA MET A 74 -16.94 -0.98 -35.56
C MET A 74 -17.90 -1.76 -36.45
N SER A 75 -19.21 -1.73 -36.15
CA SER A 75 -20.24 -2.33 -37.01
C SER A 75 -20.19 -1.76 -38.43
N ASP A 76 -20.06 -0.45 -38.58
CA ASP A 76 -20.00 0.20 -39.89
C ASP A 76 -18.76 -0.20 -40.68
N ILE A 77 -17.58 -0.28 -40.02
CA ILE A 77 -16.33 -0.79 -40.61
C ILE A 77 -16.50 -2.26 -41.03
N MET A 78 -17.11 -3.09 -40.17
CA MET A 78 -17.34 -4.51 -40.47
C MET A 78 -18.31 -4.70 -41.65
N LYS A 79 -19.35 -3.87 -41.75
CA LYS A 79 -20.29 -3.87 -42.88
C LYS A 79 -19.65 -3.39 -44.18
N THR A 80 -18.76 -2.39 -44.10
CA THR A 80 -18.10 -1.79 -45.27
C THR A 80 -16.85 -2.55 -45.71
N GLN A 81 -16.88 -3.89 -45.69
CA GLN A 81 -15.79 -4.73 -46.19
C GLN A 81 -15.64 -4.62 -47.73
N SER A 82 -15.28 -3.44 -48.22
CA SER A 82 -14.72 -3.22 -49.55
C SER A 82 -13.23 -3.52 -49.46
N PHE A 83 -12.91 -4.81 -49.49
CA PHE A 83 -11.59 -5.27 -49.86
C PHE A 83 -11.37 -4.97 -51.35
N VAL A 84 -11.23 -3.69 -51.69
CA VAL A 84 -10.48 -3.32 -52.89
C VAL A 84 -9.02 -3.50 -52.50
N PRO A 85 -8.27 -4.44 -53.11
CA PRO A 85 -6.85 -4.56 -52.86
C PRO A 85 -6.23 -3.28 -53.40
N ARG A 86 -6.04 -2.31 -52.50
CA ARG A 86 -5.30 -1.10 -52.79
C ARG A 86 -3.85 -1.58 -52.90
N GLY A 87 -3.39 -1.80 -54.15
CA GLY A 87 -1.98 -2.09 -54.43
C GLY A 87 -1.10 -1.11 -53.66
N GLU A 88 0.05 -1.57 -53.18
CA GLU A 88 0.92 -0.86 -52.23
C GLU A 88 0.96 0.65 -52.50
N VAL A 89 0.13 1.41 -51.76
CA VAL A 89 0.17 2.86 -51.86
C VAL A 89 1.31 3.30 -50.98
N HIS A 90 2.48 3.45 -51.59
CA HIS A 90 3.52 4.29 -51.02
C HIS A 90 2.97 5.72 -50.99
N GLY A 91 2.44 6.11 -49.82
CA GLY A 91 2.14 7.51 -49.55
C GLY A 91 3.40 8.36 -49.73
N PRO A 92 3.26 9.68 -49.99
CA PRO A 92 4.42 10.55 -50.11
C PRO A 92 5.30 10.38 -48.87
N THR A 93 6.57 10.05 -49.09
CA THR A 93 7.55 9.91 -48.02
C THR A 93 7.54 11.22 -47.24
N SER A 94 7.09 11.18 -45.99
CA SER A 94 7.05 12.40 -45.18
C SER A 94 8.45 12.99 -45.11
N MET A 95 8.57 14.30 -45.28
CA MET A 95 9.87 15.00 -45.24
C MET A 95 10.63 14.74 -43.93
N THR A 96 9.91 14.37 -42.86
CA THR A 96 10.43 14.06 -41.53
C THR A 96 10.76 12.57 -41.33
N ARG A 97 10.56 11.70 -42.33
CA ARG A 97 10.77 10.24 -42.20
C ARG A 97 12.18 9.90 -41.77
N ASP A 98 13.18 10.53 -42.39
CA ASP A 98 14.58 10.26 -42.07
C ASP A 98 14.98 10.80 -40.71
N SER A 99 14.48 11.98 -40.34
CA SER A 99 14.68 12.54 -38.99
C SER A 99 14.08 11.64 -37.92
N ARG A 100 12.84 11.15 -38.12
CA ARG A 100 12.17 10.22 -37.19
C ARG A 100 12.90 8.87 -37.13
N LYS A 101 13.39 8.35 -38.26
CA LYS A 101 14.17 7.11 -38.30
C LYS A 101 15.49 7.26 -37.53
N LYS A 102 16.19 8.38 -37.69
CA LYS A 102 17.41 8.70 -36.93
C LYS A 102 17.14 8.81 -35.44
N GLU A 103 16.06 9.48 -35.06
CA GLU A 103 15.63 9.63 -33.67
C GLU A 103 15.27 8.27 -33.04
N LEU A 104 14.49 7.43 -33.74
CA LEU A 104 14.18 6.08 -33.30
C LEU A 104 15.44 5.23 -33.11
N THR A 105 16.39 5.34 -34.03
CA THR A 105 17.68 4.63 -33.94
C THR A 105 18.46 5.09 -32.71
N LYS A 106 18.51 6.40 -32.45
CA LYS A 106 19.15 7.00 -31.27
C LYS A 106 18.50 6.50 -29.97
N ILE A 107 17.18 6.59 -29.86
CA ILE A 107 16.41 6.11 -28.70
C ILE A 107 16.70 4.62 -28.44
N SER A 108 16.71 3.81 -29.51
CA SER A 108 16.97 2.37 -29.38
C SER A 108 18.39 2.08 -28.87
N GLN A 109 19.40 2.86 -29.29
CA GLN A 109 20.78 2.72 -28.82
C GLN A 109 20.94 3.14 -27.35
N GLU A 110 20.29 4.24 -26.95
CA GLU A 110 20.28 4.72 -25.57
C GLU A 110 19.61 3.70 -24.64
N ASN A 111 18.44 3.18 -25.04
CA ASN A 111 17.73 2.13 -24.30
C ASN A 111 18.59 0.87 -24.14
N GLY A 112 19.29 0.44 -25.19
CA GLY A 112 20.20 -0.71 -25.11
C GLY A 112 21.38 -0.48 -24.15
N SER A 113 21.86 0.76 -24.04
CA SER A 113 22.93 1.11 -23.11
C SER A 113 22.44 1.18 -21.66
N ILE A 114 21.25 1.72 -21.44
CA ILE A 114 20.59 1.74 -20.12
C ILE A 114 20.34 0.29 -19.65
N LEU A 115 19.80 -0.57 -20.52
CA LEU A 115 19.51 -1.96 -20.18
C LEU A 115 20.79 -2.70 -19.75
N ARG A 116 21.88 -2.56 -20.52
CA ARG A 116 23.18 -3.14 -20.15
C ARG A 116 23.65 -2.66 -18.79
N ARG A 117 23.52 -1.37 -18.50
CA ARG A 117 23.88 -0.81 -17.19
C ARG A 117 23.04 -1.41 -16.07
N ILE A 118 21.72 -1.50 -16.24
CA ILE A 118 20.82 -2.11 -15.24
C ILE A 118 21.20 -3.58 -14.99
N GLN A 119 21.51 -4.33 -16.03
CA GLN A 119 21.87 -5.74 -15.92
C GLN A 119 23.25 -5.97 -15.28
N GLN A 120 24.20 -5.05 -15.50
CA GLN A 120 25.57 -5.17 -14.98
C GLN A 120 25.75 -4.59 -13.56
N VAL A 121 24.86 -3.68 -13.15
CA VAL A 121 24.91 -3.10 -11.80
C VAL A 121 24.63 -4.20 -10.78
N GLN A 122 25.59 -4.41 -9.87
CA GLN A 122 25.42 -5.30 -8.74
C GLN A 122 24.42 -4.71 -7.74
N PRO A 123 23.63 -5.54 -7.06
CA PRO A 123 22.74 -5.07 -6.01
C PRO A 123 23.58 -4.42 -4.90
N VAL A 124 23.24 -3.18 -4.55
CA VAL A 124 23.88 -2.42 -3.46
C VAL A 124 23.61 -3.08 -2.10
N TYR A 125 22.53 -3.85 -2.00
CA TYR A 125 22.08 -4.54 -0.80
C TYR A 125 22.38 -6.03 -0.89
N ASN A 126 23.29 -6.52 -0.06
CA ASN A 126 23.45 -7.96 0.18
C ASN A 126 22.68 -8.35 1.44
N ARG A 127 21.62 -9.14 1.27
CA ARG A 127 20.76 -9.59 2.37
C ARG A 127 21.54 -10.33 3.46
N VAL A 128 22.54 -11.13 3.07
CA VAL A 128 23.32 -11.91 4.02
C VAL A 128 24.17 -10.98 4.91
N ASP A 129 24.81 -9.99 4.30
CA ASP A 129 25.63 -9.02 5.04
C ASP A 129 24.77 -8.19 5.99
N TRP A 130 23.57 -7.80 5.57
CA TRP A 130 22.64 -7.05 6.42
C TRP A 130 22.07 -7.87 7.57
N GLU A 131 21.79 -9.16 7.35
CA GLU A 131 21.39 -10.07 8.43
C GLU A 131 22.52 -10.23 9.45
N ASN A 132 23.77 -10.34 9.00
CA ASN A 132 24.96 -10.42 9.85
C ASN A 132 25.19 -9.12 10.64
N ASP A 133 25.09 -7.96 9.99
CA ASP A 133 25.27 -6.66 10.64
C ASP A 133 24.15 -6.36 11.64
N TYR A 134 22.91 -6.75 11.31
CA TYR A 134 21.80 -6.71 12.25
C TYR A 134 22.06 -7.59 13.47
N ALA A 135 22.54 -8.82 13.28
CA ALA A 135 22.85 -9.72 14.40
C ALA A 135 23.92 -9.13 15.32
N LYS A 136 25.03 -8.59 14.76
CA LYS A 136 26.08 -7.92 15.55
C LYS A 136 25.54 -6.72 16.32
N SER A 137 24.75 -5.88 15.66
CA SER A 137 24.14 -4.69 16.26
C SER A 137 23.15 -5.05 17.35
N TYR A 138 22.41 -6.14 17.17
CA TYR A 138 21.47 -6.67 18.14
C TYR A 138 22.18 -7.21 19.39
N GLU A 139 23.30 -7.93 19.25
CA GLU A 139 24.10 -8.37 20.39
C GLU A 139 24.66 -7.17 21.18
N ASN A 140 25.18 -6.15 20.49
CA ASN A 140 25.64 -4.91 21.14
C ASN A 140 24.50 -4.21 21.87
N PHE A 141 23.32 -4.11 21.23
CA PHE A 141 22.13 -3.54 21.83
C PHE A 141 21.71 -4.30 23.10
N LYS A 142 21.67 -5.64 23.03
CA LYS A 142 21.35 -6.50 24.17
C LYS A 142 22.34 -6.29 25.33
N ASN A 143 23.63 -6.15 25.03
CA ASN A 143 24.66 -5.90 26.05
C ASN A 143 24.52 -4.53 26.72
N CYS A 144 24.00 -3.52 26.00
CA CYS A 144 23.78 -2.17 26.53
C CYS A 144 22.40 -1.96 27.17
N CYS A 145 21.50 -2.95 27.10
CA CYS A 145 20.13 -2.82 27.60
C CYS A 145 20.02 -3.28 29.05
N GLU A 146 19.57 -2.39 29.95
CA GLU A 146 19.31 -2.69 31.36
C GLU A 146 18.07 -3.59 31.55
N TYR A 147 17.08 -3.48 30.66
CA TYR A 147 15.83 -4.25 30.68
C TYR A 147 15.66 -5.05 29.38
N PRO A 148 15.12 -6.27 29.44
CA PRO A 148 15.01 -7.13 28.25
C PRO A 148 14.06 -6.52 27.20
N PRO A 149 14.45 -6.49 25.92
CA PRO A 149 13.65 -5.88 24.86
C PRO A 149 12.34 -6.65 24.62
N VAL A 150 11.21 -5.98 24.83
CA VAL A 150 9.84 -6.55 24.83
C VAL A 150 9.32 -6.89 23.41
N LEU A 151 10.10 -6.64 22.35
CA LEU A 151 9.65 -6.72 20.96
C LEU A 151 10.36 -7.78 20.09
N ALA A 152 10.93 -8.83 20.69
CA ALA A 152 11.39 -9.97 19.90
C ALA A 152 10.18 -10.82 19.43
N ARG A 153 9.41 -10.32 18.45
CA ARG A 153 8.52 -11.21 17.69
C ARG A 153 9.39 -12.18 16.90
N PRO A 154 9.20 -13.51 17.02
CA PRO A 154 9.99 -14.46 16.26
C PRO A 154 9.80 -14.18 14.76
N LYS A 155 10.89 -13.97 14.03
CA LYS A 155 10.85 -13.87 12.56
C LYS A 155 10.25 -15.19 12.05
N LYS A 156 9.04 -15.14 11.48
CA LYS A 156 8.49 -16.28 10.72
C LYS A 156 9.49 -16.59 9.60
N GLY A 157 10.03 -17.81 9.60
CA GLY A 157 10.97 -18.26 8.57
C GLY A 157 10.37 -18.15 7.17
N PRO A 158 11.21 -18.17 6.12
CA PRO A 158 10.71 -18.08 4.75
C PRO A 158 9.70 -19.21 4.51
N GLN A 159 8.49 -18.84 4.10
CA GLN A 159 7.55 -19.82 3.55
C GLN A 159 8.20 -20.35 2.28
N ARG A 160 8.45 -21.66 2.26
CA ARG A 160 8.97 -22.38 1.10
C ARG A 160 8.02 -22.27 -0.07
#